data_AF-A0A3B9KZ46-F1
#
_entry.id   AF-A0A3B9KZ46-F1
#
_cell.length_a   1.000
_cell.length_b   1.000
_cell.length_c   1.000
_cell.angle_alpha   90.00
_cell.angle_beta   90.00
_cell.angle_gamma   90.00
#
_symmetry.space_group_name_H-M   'P 1'
#
loop_
_entity.id
_entity.type
_entity.pdbx_description
1 polymer ?
#
loop_
_entity_poly.entity_id
_entity_poly.type
_entity_poly.pdbx_seq_one_letter_code
_entity_poly.pdbx_strand_id
1 'polypeptide(L)'
;GSIENLVAASPDAIIMSDVGQILPQDAELLNTWVENGGALIRFAGPRLAAQGDDLLPVALRRSSRALGGALAWDEPQAMASFPEASPFAGLSVPGDVRIKQQVLARPGPELASKTWARLADGSPLVTADTRGNGTLILFHTTAGPDWADLAYSGTFSQMLRRSIAAGRGEAVGDAEGAYTPYLTLDGYGRLSAAGPNAAPLKAVDFAETVLSESHPPGLYRGPAGTRALNAGAGQRPRLIAEWPLSARLLGDAEARSLRLAGPLLTLAALLLALDLFIALFVAGRLRRFGRSAATACILIGGAMVALPGPDAVAQPYQYELLPDGTYRRVDTSPDVIRLPSTGNSTQKEIDAALEMRLAFVETPDGDLNRRTEAGLSGLTSILRMRTSVEPADPHGVNLETDSLELYPLIYFNVPESMPPLSETAIANLNTYLRSGGALVIDTRAGGTIGSQTDVSRLETLLEGLDAPPLQTVGENHVLTRSFYLLNDFPGRYAQRSLWIEQAGDASAPRGDGVSRLIIGDADWASAWAVDAQGRDLYSVDGGAEQREMSRRFGVNLVMYVLTGSYKDDQVHIPALLERLGDGEEPDDEPVELPSRILDGGP
;
A
#
# COMPACT_ATOMS: atom_id res chain seq x y z
N GLY A 1 2.71 -5.64 -14.36
CA GLY A 1 3.52 -6.31 -15.41
C GLY A 1 3.75 -5.32 -16.55
N SER A 2 4.72 -5.58 -17.42
CA SER A 2 4.92 -4.78 -18.65
C SER A 2 3.68 -4.86 -19.55
N ILE A 3 3.45 -3.83 -20.37
CA ILE A 3 2.33 -3.80 -21.32
C ILE A 3 2.45 -4.95 -22.33
N GLU A 4 3.67 -5.27 -22.76
CA GLU A 4 3.97 -6.42 -23.62
C GLU A 4 3.44 -7.75 -23.05
N ASN A 5 3.74 -8.04 -21.78
CA ASN A 5 3.28 -9.27 -21.12
C ASN A 5 1.75 -9.29 -20.95
N LEU A 6 1.14 -8.13 -20.67
CA LEU A 6 -0.31 -8.01 -20.55
C LEU A 6 -1.01 -8.25 -21.88
N VAL A 7 -0.51 -7.68 -22.98
CA VAL A 7 -1.06 -7.90 -24.32
C VAL A 7 -0.88 -9.35 -24.76
N ALA A 8 0.30 -9.94 -24.50
CA ALA A 8 0.57 -11.35 -24.82
C ALA A 8 -0.36 -12.33 -24.10
N ALA A 9 -0.81 -12.00 -22.88
CA ALA A 9 -1.78 -12.79 -22.12
C ALA A 9 -3.20 -12.77 -22.72
N SER A 10 -3.46 -11.91 -23.72
CA SER A 10 -4.76 -11.76 -24.40
C SER A 10 -5.96 -11.59 -23.44
N PRO A 11 -5.93 -10.62 -22.50
CA PRO A 11 -7.02 -10.40 -21.57
C PRO A 11 -8.27 -9.87 -22.27
N ASP A 12 -9.45 -10.07 -21.65
CA ASP A 12 -10.72 -9.52 -22.12
C ASP A 12 -10.74 -7.98 -22.14
N ALA A 13 -10.03 -7.36 -21.19
CA ALA A 13 -9.90 -5.92 -21.08
C ALA A 13 -8.57 -5.54 -20.40
N ILE A 14 -8.02 -4.40 -20.78
CA ILE A 14 -6.88 -3.77 -20.11
C ILE A 14 -7.42 -2.52 -19.42
N ILE A 15 -7.18 -2.41 -18.12
CA ILE A 15 -7.57 -1.25 -17.31
C ILE A 15 -6.32 -0.46 -16.96
N MET A 16 -6.26 0.80 -17.41
CA MET A 16 -5.19 1.73 -17.07
C MET A 16 -5.74 2.79 -16.12
N SER A 17 -5.13 2.90 -14.94
CA SER A 17 -5.32 4.03 -14.03
C SER A 17 -4.68 5.30 -14.64
N ASP A 18 -4.64 6.40 -13.87
CA ASP A 18 -4.06 7.67 -14.29
C ASP A 18 -2.61 7.55 -14.78
N VAL A 19 -2.44 7.26 -16.07
CA VAL A 19 -1.17 7.17 -16.80
C VAL A 19 -1.15 8.35 -17.76
N GLY A 20 -0.18 9.25 -17.57
CA GLY A 20 -0.03 10.46 -18.39
C GLY A 20 0.70 10.18 -19.68
N GLN A 21 1.91 9.62 -19.58
CA GLN A 21 2.73 9.28 -20.75
C GLN A 21 2.78 7.77 -20.99
N ILE A 22 2.48 7.37 -22.22
CA ILE A 22 2.69 6.01 -22.71
C ILE A 22 3.88 6.03 -23.67
N LEU A 23 4.86 5.15 -23.46
CA LEU A 23 6.01 5.05 -24.35
C LEU A 23 5.54 4.71 -25.78
N PRO A 24 6.17 5.24 -26.84
CA PRO A 24 5.70 5.05 -28.22
C PRO A 24 5.51 3.58 -28.61
N GLN A 25 6.42 2.70 -28.19
CA GLN A 25 6.35 1.26 -28.42
C GLN A 25 5.12 0.60 -27.77
N ASP A 26 4.79 1.01 -26.54
CA ASP A 26 3.64 0.50 -25.79
C ASP A 26 2.33 1.02 -26.38
N ALA A 27 2.34 2.26 -26.85
CA ALA A 27 1.17 2.87 -27.51
C ALA A 27 0.84 2.15 -28.83
N GLU A 28 1.83 1.74 -29.61
CA GLU A 28 1.63 0.98 -30.85
C GLU A 28 1.09 -0.43 -30.57
N LEU A 29 1.64 -1.11 -29.55
CA LEU A 29 1.16 -2.41 -29.09
C LEU A 29 -0.31 -2.35 -28.64
N LEU A 30 -0.65 -1.35 -27.80
CA LEU A 30 -2.02 -1.16 -27.33
C LEU A 30 -2.98 -0.79 -28.46
N ASN A 31 -2.60 0.09 -29.38
CA ASN A 31 -3.42 0.43 -30.54
C ASN A 31 -3.75 -0.81 -31.37
N THR A 32 -2.73 -1.61 -31.70
CA THR A 32 -2.91 -2.85 -32.47
C THR A 32 -3.81 -3.84 -31.72
N TRP A 33 -3.64 -3.98 -30.41
CA TRP A 33 -4.47 -4.86 -29.59
C TRP A 33 -5.94 -4.41 -29.54
N VAL A 34 -6.19 -3.11 -29.37
CA VAL A 34 -7.55 -2.54 -29.42
C VAL A 34 -8.16 -2.76 -30.80
N GLU A 35 -7.44 -2.47 -31.88
CA GLU A 35 -7.97 -2.66 -33.25
C GLU A 35 -8.37 -4.12 -33.54
N ASN A 36 -7.76 -5.08 -32.85
CA ASN A 36 -8.07 -6.51 -32.93
C ASN A 36 -9.21 -6.98 -32.02
N GLY A 37 -9.90 -6.08 -31.29
CA GLY A 37 -11.05 -6.42 -30.45
C GLY A 37 -10.85 -6.20 -28.95
N GLY A 38 -9.71 -5.66 -28.53
CA GLY A 38 -9.46 -5.36 -27.13
C GLY A 38 -10.32 -4.21 -26.57
N ALA A 39 -10.70 -4.32 -25.29
CA ALA A 39 -11.36 -3.25 -24.55
C ALA A 39 -10.36 -2.50 -23.65
N LEU A 40 -9.98 -1.28 -24.03
CA LEU A 40 -9.09 -0.44 -23.21
C LEU A 40 -9.92 0.51 -22.35
N ILE A 41 -9.92 0.28 -21.03
CA ILE A 41 -10.59 1.13 -20.05
C ILE A 41 -9.55 2.02 -19.39
N ARG A 42 -9.78 3.33 -19.42
CA ARG A 42 -8.89 4.33 -18.84
C ARG A 42 -9.59 5.14 -17.78
N PHE A 43 -8.84 5.50 -16.76
CA PHE A 43 -9.25 6.46 -15.74
C PHE A 43 -8.41 7.72 -15.86
N ALA A 44 -9.07 8.87 -15.75
CA ALA A 44 -8.39 10.15 -15.71
C ALA A 44 -7.80 10.41 -14.32
N GLY A 45 -6.80 11.27 -14.26
CA GLY A 45 -6.24 11.80 -13.03
C GLY A 45 -5.26 12.93 -13.35
N PRO A 46 -4.46 13.38 -12.36
CA PRO A 46 -3.53 14.49 -12.55
C PRO A 46 -2.56 14.30 -13.72
N ARG A 47 -2.06 13.07 -13.94
CA ARG A 47 -1.06 12.77 -14.98
C ARG A 47 -1.67 12.86 -16.37
N LEU A 48 -2.83 12.22 -16.59
CA LEU A 48 -3.55 12.29 -17.87
C LEU A 48 -4.04 13.71 -18.18
N ALA A 49 -4.43 14.48 -17.16
CA ALA A 49 -4.88 15.87 -17.32
C ALA A 49 -3.77 16.80 -17.82
N ALA A 50 -2.53 16.55 -17.41
CA ALA A 50 -1.37 17.37 -17.75
C ALA A 50 -0.87 17.12 -19.18
N GLN A 51 -0.77 15.84 -19.58
CA GLN A 51 -0.09 15.47 -20.82
C GLN A 51 -1.05 15.03 -21.94
N GLY A 52 -2.05 14.20 -21.63
CA GLY A 52 -2.95 13.58 -22.61
C GLY A 52 -2.24 12.66 -23.62
N ASP A 53 -2.99 11.82 -24.34
CA ASP A 53 -2.46 10.97 -25.41
C ASP A 53 -3.51 10.59 -26.48
N ASP A 54 -3.11 9.76 -27.44
CA ASP A 54 -3.94 9.35 -28.59
C ASP A 54 -4.80 8.10 -28.34
N LEU A 55 -4.63 7.43 -27.19
CA LEU A 55 -5.38 6.23 -26.79
C LEU A 55 -6.60 6.62 -25.94
N LEU A 56 -7.38 7.59 -26.44
CA LEU A 56 -8.56 8.16 -25.78
C LEU A 56 -9.74 8.24 -26.76
N PRO A 57 -10.98 8.03 -26.29
CA PRO A 57 -12.17 8.07 -27.16
C PRO A 57 -12.54 9.50 -27.61
N VAL A 58 -12.09 10.51 -26.86
CA VAL A 58 -12.37 11.93 -27.12
C VAL A 58 -11.13 12.76 -26.81
N ALA A 59 -10.91 13.82 -27.59
CA ALA A 59 -9.86 14.78 -27.30
C ALA A 59 -10.17 15.51 -25.98
N LEU A 60 -9.18 15.62 -25.11
CA LEU A 60 -9.33 16.27 -23.80
C LEU A 60 -8.90 17.74 -23.84
N ARG A 61 -9.41 18.51 -22.88
CA ARG A 61 -8.84 19.81 -22.50
C ARG A 61 -7.63 19.55 -21.61
N ARG A 62 -6.54 20.29 -21.81
CA ARG A 62 -5.30 20.20 -21.00
C ARG A 62 -5.48 20.92 -19.66
N SER A 63 -6.46 20.46 -18.88
CA SER A 63 -6.72 20.89 -17.51
C SER A 63 -7.82 20.01 -16.90
N SER A 64 -7.71 19.77 -15.60
CA SER A 64 -8.84 19.28 -14.81
C SER A 64 -9.75 20.44 -14.40
N ARG A 65 -11.04 20.15 -14.20
CA ARG A 65 -12.01 21.04 -13.56
C ARG A 65 -12.24 20.55 -12.14
N ALA A 66 -11.84 21.35 -11.16
CA ALA A 66 -12.23 21.15 -9.76
C ALA A 66 -13.67 21.64 -9.52
N LEU A 67 -14.38 20.95 -8.64
CA LEU A 67 -15.78 21.17 -8.24
C LEU A 67 -15.81 21.13 -6.69
N GLY A 68 -16.14 22.24 -6.05
CA GLY A 68 -16.35 22.34 -4.60
C GLY A 68 -15.11 22.64 -3.75
N GLY A 69 -14.04 23.15 -4.36
CA GLY A 69 -12.86 23.70 -3.67
C GLY A 69 -13.03 25.18 -3.26
N ALA A 70 -12.15 25.70 -2.39
CA ALA A 70 -12.23 27.07 -1.87
C ALA A 70 -12.18 28.17 -2.95
N LEU A 71 -11.66 27.85 -4.15
CA LEU A 71 -11.65 28.71 -5.34
C LEU A 71 -12.59 28.23 -6.46
N ALA A 72 -13.24 27.07 -6.30
CA ALA A 72 -14.20 26.57 -7.28
C ALA A 72 -15.59 27.13 -6.97
N TRP A 73 -16.18 27.81 -7.94
CA TRP A 73 -17.51 28.41 -7.82
C TRP A 73 -18.65 27.38 -7.91
N ASP A 74 -18.32 26.14 -8.28
CA ASP A 74 -19.28 25.06 -8.50
C ASP A 74 -19.27 24.08 -7.33
N GLU A 75 -20.44 23.61 -6.90
CA GLU A 75 -20.54 22.53 -5.91
C GLU A 75 -20.14 21.16 -6.51
N PRO A 76 -19.69 20.18 -5.69
CA PRO A 76 -19.47 18.81 -6.15
C PRO A 76 -20.71 18.26 -6.86
N GLN A 77 -20.51 17.69 -8.05
CA GLN A 77 -21.61 17.37 -8.95
C GLN A 77 -22.14 15.95 -8.71
N ALA A 78 -23.46 15.79 -8.77
CA ALA A 78 -24.10 14.48 -8.78
C ALA A 78 -24.08 13.85 -10.19
N MET A 79 -24.30 12.54 -10.25
CA MET A 79 -24.48 11.84 -11.51
C MET A 79 -25.87 12.12 -12.10
N ALA A 80 -25.96 12.19 -13.43
CA ALA A 80 -27.23 12.18 -14.14
C ALA A 80 -27.73 10.74 -14.37
N SER A 81 -28.99 10.60 -14.79
CA SER A 81 -29.53 9.34 -15.27
C SER A 81 -28.76 8.81 -16.48
N PHE A 82 -28.57 7.49 -16.54
CA PHE A 82 -27.90 6.87 -17.67
C PHE A 82 -28.76 6.96 -18.94
N PRO A 83 -28.19 7.37 -20.09
CA PRO A 83 -28.90 7.38 -21.37
C PRO A 83 -29.38 5.98 -21.78
N GLU A 84 -30.51 5.86 -22.47
CA GLU A 84 -31.04 4.56 -22.93
C GLU A 84 -30.09 3.84 -23.91
N ALA A 85 -29.35 4.59 -24.72
CA ALA A 85 -28.36 4.05 -25.64
C ALA A 85 -27.02 3.65 -24.96
N SER A 86 -26.87 3.93 -23.67
CA SER A 86 -25.65 3.59 -22.92
C SER A 86 -25.66 2.13 -22.48
N PRO A 87 -24.50 1.45 -22.43
CA PRO A 87 -24.37 0.16 -21.73
C PRO A 87 -24.84 0.21 -20.27
N PHE A 88 -24.85 1.40 -19.66
CA PHE A 88 -25.27 1.61 -18.28
C PHE A 88 -26.79 1.81 -18.11
N ALA A 89 -27.58 1.71 -19.17
CA ALA A 89 -29.03 1.83 -19.10
C ALA A 89 -29.63 0.84 -18.07
N GLY A 90 -30.52 1.33 -17.22
CA GLY A 90 -31.16 0.55 -16.15
C GLY A 90 -30.35 0.40 -14.85
N LEU A 91 -29.12 0.93 -14.78
CA LEU A 91 -28.41 1.03 -13.51
C LEU A 91 -29.03 2.10 -12.60
N SER A 92 -29.08 1.84 -11.29
CA SER A 92 -29.51 2.84 -10.31
C SER A 92 -28.43 3.90 -10.11
N VAL A 93 -28.82 5.17 -10.21
CA VAL A 93 -27.94 6.30 -9.91
C VAL A 93 -27.82 6.48 -8.39
N PRO A 94 -26.61 6.36 -7.81
CA PRO A 94 -26.40 6.54 -6.39
C PRO A 94 -26.57 8.01 -5.99
N GLY A 95 -27.38 8.30 -4.96
CA GLY A 95 -27.71 9.67 -4.55
C GLY A 95 -26.65 10.35 -3.66
N ASP A 96 -25.76 9.56 -3.09
CA ASP A 96 -24.65 9.94 -2.20
C ASP A 96 -23.35 10.24 -2.95
N VAL A 97 -23.18 9.72 -4.17
CA VAL A 97 -21.98 9.94 -4.98
C VAL A 97 -21.83 11.40 -5.38
N ARG A 98 -20.65 11.96 -5.10
CA ARG A 98 -20.26 13.31 -5.51
C ARG A 98 -18.96 13.28 -6.30
N ILE A 99 -18.94 14.05 -7.39
CA ILE A 99 -17.76 14.23 -8.25
C ILE A 99 -17.14 15.57 -7.91
N LYS A 100 -15.90 15.53 -7.43
CA LYS A 100 -15.14 16.69 -6.94
C LYS A 100 -14.17 17.20 -8.01
N GLN A 101 -13.74 16.35 -8.93
CA GLN A 101 -12.83 16.76 -10.00
C GLN A 101 -13.01 15.87 -11.23
N GLN A 102 -12.82 16.43 -12.42
CA GLN A 102 -12.85 15.66 -13.67
C GLN A 102 -11.97 16.28 -14.77
N VAL A 103 -11.51 15.48 -15.73
CA VAL A 103 -10.96 16.02 -16.98
C VAL A 103 -12.08 16.25 -17.98
N LEU A 104 -12.11 17.42 -18.62
CA LEU A 104 -13.17 17.75 -19.57
C LEU A 104 -12.83 17.32 -21.00
N ALA A 105 -13.79 16.71 -21.68
CA ALA A 105 -13.73 16.51 -23.12
C ALA A 105 -13.78 17.86 -23.87
N ARG A 106 -13.08 17.95 -25.01
CA ARG A 106 -13.22 19.05 -25.95
C ARG A 106 -14.60 18.97 -26.61
N PRO A 107 -15.40 20.05 -26.61
CA PRO A 107 -16.70 20.03 -27.27
C PRO A 107 -16.55 19.73 -28.76
N GLY A 108 -17.43 18.87 -29.27
CA GLY A 108 -17.50 18.50 -30.68
C GLY A 108 -18.85 17.85 -31.00
N PRO A 109 -19.25 17.80 -32.28
CA PRO A 109 -20.55 17.29 -32.69
C PRO A 109 -20.78 15.81 -32.31
N GLU A 110 -19.71 15.01 -32.27
CA GLU A 110 -19.75 13.59 -31.93
C GLU A 110 -19.70 13.30 -30.43
N LEU A 111 -19.43 14.29 -29.58
CA LEU A 111 -19.26 14.07 -28.15
C LEU A 111 -20.53 13.49 -27.52
N ALA A 112 -21.71 13.90 -28.01
CA ALA A 112 -22.98 13.42 -27.50
C ALA A 112 -23.17 11.91 -27.70
N SER A 113 -22.83 11.39 -28.89
CA SER A 113 -22.93 9.96 -29.21
C SER A 113 -21.86 9.12 -28.54
N LYS A 114 -20.70 9.71 -28.23
CA LYS A 114 -19.60 9.05 -27.52
C LYS A 114 -19.75 9.07 -25.99
N THR A 115 -20.81 9.66 -25.42
CA THR A 115 -20.98 9.77 -23.97
C THR A 115 -21.88 8.68 -23.40
N TRP A 116 -21.34 7.80 -22.56
CA TRP A 116 -22.09 6.74 -21.87
C TRP A 116 -22.68 7.16 -20.52
N ALA A 117 -22.07 8.11 -19.82
CA ALA A 117 -22.59 8.65 -18.56
C ALA A 117 -22.32 10.15 -18.45
N ARG A 118 -23.17 10.87 -17.74
CA ARG A 118 -23.09 12.34 -17.55
C ARG A 118 -23.19 12.71 -16.08
N LEU A 119 -22.69 13.89 -15.76
CA LEU A 119 -23.02 14.60 -14.53
C LEU A 119 -24.32 15.38 -14.67
N ALA A 120 -24.87 15.83 -13.54
CA ALA A 120 -26.11 16.61 -13.49
C ALA A 120 -26.04 17.91 -14.33
N ASP A 121 -24.85 18.49 -14.47
CA ASP A 121 -24.59 19.66 -15.33
C ASP A 121 -24.45 19.33 -16.83
N GLY A 122 -24.62 18.05 -17.21
CA GLY A 122 -24.54 17.55 -18.57
C GLY A 122 -23.14 17.19 -19.06
N SER A 123 -22.10 17.50 -18.28
CA SER A 123 -20.72 17.17 -18.65
C SER A 123 -20.49 15.65 -18.71
N PRO A 124 -19.65 15.14 -19.65
CA PRO A 124 -19.39 13.70 -19.76
C PRO A 124 -18.63 13.15 -18.55
N LEU A 125 -19.16 12.08 -17.95
CA LEU A 125 -18.50 11.31 -16.88
C LEU A 125 -17.79 10.06 -17.44
N VAL A 126 -18.42 9.40 -18.43
CA VAL A 126 -17.81 8.27 -19.16
C VAL A 126 -18.00 8.49 -20.64
N THR A 127 -16.92 8.40 -21.41
CA THR A 127 -16.95 8.43 -22.88
C THR A 127 -16.36 7.17 -23.46
N ALA A 128 -16.79 6.81 -24.67
CA ALA A 128 -16.27 5.66 -25.39
C ALA A 128 -16.29 5.87 -26.91
N ASP A 129 -15.38 5.20 -27.60
CA ASP A 129 -15.27 5.20 -29.05
C ASP A 129 -14.80 3.83 -29.54
N THR A 130 -15.31 3.41 -30.68
CA THR A 130 -14.93 2.13 -31.32
C THR A 130 -13.69 2.35 -32.18
N ARG A 131 -12.69 1.49 -32.04
CA ARG A 131 -11.46 1.54 -32.85
C ARG A 131 -11.13 0.16 -33.40
N GLY A 132 -11.19 0.02 -34.72
CA GLY A 132 -11.17 -1.29 -35.36
C GLY A 132 -12.32 -2.15 -34.85
N ASN A 133 -12.02 -3.33 -34.32
CA ASN A 133 -13.00 -4.23 -33.68
C ASN A 133 -13.13 -4.03 -32.16
N GLY A 134 -12.29 -3.19 -31.54
CA GLY A 134 -12.29 -2.97 -30.10
C GLY A 134 -12.88 -1.63 -29.68
N THR A 135 -12.77 -1.34 -28.39
CA THR A 135 -13.38 -0.14 -27.79
C THR A 135 -12.41 0.57 -26.85
N LEU A 136 -12.29 1.88 -27.01
CA LEU A 136 -11.64 2.79 -26.08
C LEU A 136 -12.70 3.36 -25.14
N ILE A 137 -12.47 3.30 -23.83
CA ILE A 137 -13.42 3.74 -22.81
C ILE A 137 -12.66 4.63 -21.81
N LEU A 138 -13.16 5.83 -21.53
CA LEU A 138 -12.58 6.77 -20.59
C LEU A 138 -13.57 7.14 -19.50
N PHE A 139 -13.21 6.87 -18.25
CA PHE A 139 -13.80 7.49 -17.08
C PHE A 139 -13.09 8.83 -16.83
N HIS A 140 -13.84 9.92 -16.82
CA HIS A 140 -13.31 11.28 -16.67
C HIS A 140 -12.86 11.62 -15.24
N THR A 141 -12.77 10.62 -14.37
CA THR A 141 -12.40 10.68 -12.95
C THR A 141 -11.38 9.59 -12.61
N THR A 142 -10.80 9.64 -11.42
CA THR A 142 -9.86 8.62 -10.92
C THR A 142 -10.55 7.29 -10.68
N ALA A 143 -9.78 6.19 -10.75
CA ALA A 143 -10.25 4.85 -10.39
C ALA A 143 -10.53 4.70 -8.89
N GLY A 144 -9.88 5.54 -8.08
CA GLY A 144 -10.06 5.65 -6.64
C GLY A 144 -10.87 6.89 -6.23
N PRO A 145 -10.96 7.13 -4.91
CA PRO A 145 -11.86 8.13 -4.33
C PRO A 145 -11.38 9.59 -4.47
N ASP A 146 -10.13 9.81 -4.90
CA ASP A 146 -9.46 11.11 -4.89
C ASP A 146 -10.29 12.20 -5.59
N TRP A 147 -10.84 11.90 -6.76
CA TRP A 147 -11.64 12.86 -7.54
C TRP A 147 -13.16 12.64 -7.43
N ALA A 148 -13.59 11.47 -6.96
CA ALA A 148 -14.98 11.06 -6.99
C ALA A 148 -15.28 9.98 -5.95
N ASP A 149 -16.38 10.13 -5.21
CA ASP A 149 -16.84 9.10 -4.27
C ASP A 149 -17.44 7.87 -5.00
N LEU A 150 -17.50 7.92 -6.34
CA LEU A 150 -18.04 6.86 -7.21
C LEU A 150 -17.38 5.50 -6.92
N ALA A 151 -16.07 5.48 -6.65
CA ALA A 151 -15.31 4.25 -6.37
C ALA A 151 -15.85 3.46 -5.15
N TYR A 152 -16.52 4.13 -4.22
CA TYR A 152 -17.16 3.49 -3.06
C TYR A 152 -18.53 2.88 -3.35
N SER A 153 -19.12 3.16 -4.51
CA SER A 153 -20.48 2.75 -4.84
C SER A 153 -20.55 1.36 -5.48
N GLY A 154 -21.65 0.64 -5.21
CA GLY A 154 -21.98 -0.59 -5.94
C GLY A 154 -22.16 -0.35 -7.44
N THR A 155 -22.69 0.81 -7.83
CA THR A 155 -22.92 1.21 -9.23
C THR A 155 -21.61 1.25 -10.03
N PHE A 156 -20.50 1.68 -9.42
CA PHE A 156 -19.20 1.70 -10.09
C PHE A 156 -18.73 0.31 -10.52
N SER A 157 -18.88 -0.69 -9.65
CA SER A 157 -18.54 -2.08 -9.98
C SER A 157 -19.38 -2.62 -11.15
N GLN A 158 -20.64 -2.21 -11.25
CA GLN A 158 -21.55 -2.60 -12.33
C GLN A 158 -21.18 -1.87 -13.63
N MET A 159 -20.85 -0.58 -13.56
CA MET A 159 -20.34 0.18 -14.70
C MET A 159 -19.07 -0.47 -15.27
N LEU A 160 -18.10 -0.84 -14.44
CA LEU A 160 -16.89 -1.54 -14.88
C LEU A 160 -17.20 -2.86 -15.61
N ARG A 161 -18.06 -3.70 -15.05
CA ARG A 161 -18.48 -4.97 -15.68
C ARG A 161 -19.12 -4.73 -17.04
N ARG A 162 -20.01 -3.74 -17.14
CA ARG A 162 -20.69 -3.41 -18.39
C ARG A 162 -19.77 -2.77 -19.42
N SER A 163 -18.76 -2.00 -18.99
CA SER A 163 -17.70 -1.50 -19.88
C SER A 163 -16.89 -2.62 -20.51
N ILE A 164 -16.50 -3.63 -19.71
CA ILE A 164 -15.77 -4.81 -20.21
C ILE A 164 -16.64 -5.59 -21.21
N ALA A 165 -17.90 -5.84 -20.87
CA ALA A 165 -18.84 -6.55 -21.74
C ALA A 165 -19.12 -5.79 -23.06
N ALA A 166 -19.40 -4.49 -22.98
CA ALA A 166 -19.62 -3.65 -24.14
C ALA A 166 -18.41 -3.61 -25.06
N GLY A 167 -17.20 -3.63 -24.48
CA GLY A 167 -15.95 -3.70 -25.24
C GLY A 167 -15.79 -4.96 -26.10
N ARG A 168 -16.49 -6.07 -25.77
CA ARG A 168 -16.53 -7.30 -26.58
C ARG A 168 -17.60 -7.31 -27.66
N GLY A 169 -18.43 -6.26 -27.76
CA GLY A 169 -19.63 -6.27 -28.60
C GLY A 169 -20.75 -7.17 -28.05
N GLU A 170 -20.66 -7.59 -26.79
CA GLU A 170 -21.69 -8.38 -26.11
C GLU A 170 -22.58 -7.45 -25.27
N ALA A 171 -23.87 -7.35 -25.62
CA ALA A 171 -24.85 -6.74 -24.75
C ALA A 171 -25.14 -7.71 -23.58
N VAL A 172 -24.43 -7.57 -22.46
CA VAL A 172 -24.73 -8.33 -21.25
C VAL A 172 -25.94 -7.70 -20.57
N GLY A 173 -27.12 -8.17 -20.93
CA GLY A 173 -28.29 -8.00 -20.09
C GLY A 173 -28.11 -8.81 -18.81
N ASP A 174 -28.21 -8.16 -17.65
CA ASP A 174 -28.29 -8.82 -16.33
C ASP A 174 -29.45 -9.84 -16.22
N ALA A 175 -30.35 -9.87 -17.21
CA ALA A 175 -31.51 -10.74 -17.29
C ALA A 175 -31.29 -12.00 -18.15
N GLU A 176 -30.15 -12.18 -18.82
CA GLU A 176 -29.94 -13.32 -19.72
C GLU A 176 -28.83 -14.27 -19.25
N GLY A 177 -29.04 -15.57 -19.50
CA GLY A 177 -28.09 -16.63 -19.21
C GLY A 177 -28.43 -17.53 -18.00
N ALA A 178 -27.75 -18.67 -17.93
CA ALA A 178 -27.81 -19.61 -16.82
C ALA A 178 -26.55 -19.48 -15.96
N TYR A 179 -26.72 -19.44 -14.65
CA TYR A 179 -25.65 -19.39 -13.67
C TYR A 179 -25.53 -20.76 -13.00
N THR A 180 -24.33 -21.33 -13.04
CA THR A 180 -24.04 -22.65 -12.49
C THR A 180 -23.48 -22.50 -11.06
N PRO A 181 -23.91 -23.31 -10.08
CA PRO A 181 -23.40 -23.22 -8.72
C PRO A 181 -21.89 -23.49 -8.69
N TYR A 182 -21.14 -22.59 -8.03
CA TYR A 182 -19.69 -22.65 -7.91
C TYR A 182 -19.25 -22.98 -6.47
N LEU A 183 -19.76 -22.21 -5.51
CA LEU A 183 -19.56 -22.45 -4.08
C LEU A 183 -20.92 -22.46 -3.39
N THR A 184 -21.15 -23.42 -2.50
CA THR A 184 -22.40 -23.55 -1.74
C THR A 184 -22.10 -23.55 -0.25
N LEU A 185 -22.99 -22.97 0.54
CA LEU A 185 -22.90 -22.96 1.99
C LEU A 185 -23.41 -24.30 2.54
N ASP A 186 -22.61 -24.97 3.36
CA ASP A 186 -23.06 -26.16 4.08
C ASP A 186 -23.91 -25.79 5.32
N GLY A 187 -24.46 -26.81 5.99
CA GLY A 187 -25.29 -26.62 7.19
C GLY A 187 -24.54 -26.03 8.40
N TYR A 188 -23.21 -25.90 8.33
CA TYR A 188 -22.37 -25.26 9.35
C TYR A 188 -21.93 -23.85 8.96
N GLY A 189 -22.41 -23.32 7.83
CA GLY A 189 -22.06 -21.99 7.35
C GLY A 189 -20.71 -21.92 6.63
N ARG A 190 -20.11 -23.06 6.25
CA ARG A 190 -18.83 -23.08 5.51
C ARG A 190 -19.09 -23.10 4.01
N LEU A 191 -18.29 -22.33 3.26
CA LEU A 191 -18.29 -22.39 1.80
C LEU A 191 -17.52 -23.62 1.32
N SER A 192 -18.17 -24.47 0.54
CA SER A 192 -17.57 -25.63 -0.11
C SER A 192 -17.88 -25.63 -1.61
N ALA A 193 -17.19 -26.47 -2.39
CA ALA A 193 -17.56 -26.72 -3.78
C ALA A 193 -19.02 -27.19 -3.86
N ALA A 194 -19.71 -26.78 -4.94
CA ALA A 194 -21.09 -27.16 -5.18
C ALA A 194 -21.24 -28.68 -5.27
N GLY A 195 -22.21 -29.23 -4.51
CA GLY A 195 -22.53 -30.65 -4.55
C GLY A 195 -23.17 -31.08 -5.89
N PRO A 196 -23.20 -32.38 -6.19
CA PRO A 196 -23.74 -32.90 -7.46
C PRO A 196 -25.24 -32.65 -7.65
N ASN A 197 -25.97 -32.35 -6.56
CA ASN A 197 -27.40 -32.08 -6.58
C ASN A 197 -27.72 -30.60 -6.86
N ALA A 198 -26.72 -29.72 -6.85
CA ALA A 198 -26.91 -28.29 -7.09
C ALA A 198 -27.11 -28.01 -8.59
N ALA A 199 -28.28 -27.47 -8.94
CA ALA A 199 -28.69 -27.20 -10.31
C ALA A 199 -28.37 -25.74 -10.73
N PRO A 200 -28.11 -25.50 -12.03
CA PRO A 200 -27.99 -24.14 -12.57
C PRO A 200 -29.31 -23.37 -12.50
N LEU A 201 -29.22 -22.05 -12.30
CA LEU A 201 -30.36 -21.14 -12.17
C LEU A 201 -30.33 -20.07 -13.26
N LYS A 202 -31.48 -19.71 -13.84
CA LYS A 202 -31.54 -18.63 -14.83
C LYS A 202 -31.40 -17.26 -14.15
N ALA A 203 -30.82 -16.30 -14.88
CA ALA A 203 -30.56 -14.96 -14.39
C ALA A 203 -31.83 -14.25 -13.83
N VAL A 204 -32.98 -14.42 -14.49
CA VAL A 204 -34.28 -13.85 -14.09
C VAL A 204 -34.85 -14.46 -12.82
N ASP A 205 -34.51 -15.71 -12.52
CA ASP A 205 -35.13 -16.46 -11.43
C ASP A 205 -34.42 -16.22 -10.08
N PHE A 206 -33.25 -15.56 -10.08
CA PHE A 206 -32.44 -15.34 -8.86
C PHE A 206 -33.18 -14.61 -7.73
N ALA A 207 -34.05 -13.65 -8.08
CA ALA A 207 -34.76 -12.85 -7.09
C ALA A 207 -35.88 -13.63 -6.39
N GLU A 208 -36.48 -14.60 -7.07
CA GLU A 208 -37.68 -15.31 -6.60
C GLU A 208 -37.37 -16.74 -6.11
N THR A 209 -36.16 -17.25 -6.38
CA THR A 209 -35.80 -18.63 -6.07
C THR A 209 -35.72 -18.88 -4.57
N VAL A 210 -36.46 -19.89 -4.12
CA VAL A 210 -36.43 -20.38 -2.74
C VAL A 210 -35.28 -21.37 -2.57
N LEU A 211 -34.53 -21.20 -1.47
CA LEU A 211 -33.41 -22.07 -1.10
C LEU A 211 -33.87 -23.53 -0.96
N SER A 212 -33.14 -24.44 -1.58
CA SER A 212 -33.45 -25.87 -1.60
C SER A 212 -32.17 -26.70 -1.78
N GLU A 213 -32.27 -28.02 -1.71
CA GLU A 213 -31.13 -28.90 -2.01
C GLU A 213 -30.65 -28.73 -3.48
N SER A 214 -31.58 -28.47 -4.40
CA SER A 214 -31.26 -28.20 -5.80
C SER A 214 -30.75 -26.77 -6.02
N HIS A 215 -31.16 -25.80 -5.20
CA HIS A 215 -30.67 -24.42 -5.25
C HIS A 215 -30.16 -23.99 -3.87
N PRO A 216 -29.02 -24.53 -3.41
CA PRO A 216 -28.47 -24.21 -2.10
C PRO A 216 -27.95 -22.77 -2.06
N PRO A 217 -27.95 -22.10 -0.89
CA PRO A 217 -27.37 -20.77 -0.76
C PRO A 217 -25.88 -20.82 -1.10
N GLY A 218 -25.37 -19.80 -1.80
CA GLY A 218 -24.01 -19.83 -2.31
C GLY A 218 -23.73 -18.85 -3.45
N LEU A 219 -22.59 -19.04 -4.10
CA LEU A 219 -22.13 -18.28 -5.25
C LEU A 219 -22.32 -19.09 -6.53
N TYR A 220 -23.00 -18.50 -7.49
CA TYR A 220 -23.31 -19.06 -8.80
C TYR A 220 -22.61 -18.24 -9.88
N ARG A 221 -21.96 -18.91 -10.83
CA ARG A 221 -21.18 -18.28 -11.91
C ARG A 221 -21.92 -18.38 -13.24
N GLY A 222 -22.06 -17.27 -13.93
CA GLY A 222 -22.70 -17.17 -15.24
C GLY A 222 -22.02 -16.14 -16.14
N PRO A 223 -22.63 -15.81 -17.29
CA PRO A 223 -22.04 -14.94 -18.31
C PRO A 223 -21.72 -13.52 -17.83
N ALA A 224 -22.52 -12.94 -16.92
CA ALA A 224 -22.26 -11.62 -16.32
C ALA A 224 -21.39 -11.67 -15.05
N GLY A 225 -20.81 -12.83 -14.74
CA GLY A 225 -19.96 -13.07 -13.58
C GLY A 225 -20.64 -13.88 -12.48
N THR A 226 -20.30 -13.58 -11.22
CA THR A 226 -20.79 -14.33 -10.05
C THR A 226 -21.96 -13.62 -9.39
N ARG A 227 -23.03 -14.36 -9.09
CA ARG A 227 -24.18 -13.91 -8.29
C ARG A 227 -24.32 -14.74 -7.03
N ALA A 228 -24.80 -14.12 -5.96
CA ALA A 228 -25.04 -14.79 -4.69
C ALA A 228 -26.53 -15.13 -4.52
N LEU A 229 -26.81 -16.37 -4.15
CA LEU A 229 -28.10 -16.78 -3.60
C LEU A 229 -27.97 -16.77 -2.06
N ASN A 230 -28.51 -15.75 -1.41
CA ASN A 230 -28.22 -15.45 -0.01
C ASN A 230 -29.05 -16.32 0.96
N ALA A 231 -28.38 -16.96 1.93
CA ALA A 231 -29.03 -17.74 2.98
C ALA A 231 -29.98 -16.91 3.87
N GLY A 232 -29.66 -15.62 4.04
CA GLY A 232 -30.44 -14.67 4.83
C GLY A 232 -31.28 -13.69 4.01
N ALA A 233 -31.58 -13.98 2.74
CA ALA A 233 -32.38 -13.08 1.91
C ALA A 233 -33.71 -12.73 2.60
N GLY A 234 -33.97 -11.43 2.82
CA GLY A 234 -35.18 -10.94 3.49
C GLY A 234 -35.25 -11.17 5.01
N GLN A 235 -34.22 -11.75 5.63
CA GLN A 235 -34.14 -11.99 7.07
C GLN A 235 -33.28 -10.90 7.73
N ARG A 236 -33.70 -10.42 8.91
CA ARG A 236 -32.86 -9.56 9.76
C ARG A 236 -32.32 -10.40 10.92
N PRO A 237 -30.99 -10.40 11.18
CA PRO A 237 -30.45 -11.11 12.32
C PRO A 237 -31.05 -10.54 13.61
N ARG A 238 -31.59 -11.41 14.46
CA ARG A 238 -32.08 -11.02 15.78
C ARG A 238 -30.88 -10.89 16.71
N LEU A 239 -30.65 -9.70 17.25
CA LEU A 239 -29.58 -9.49 18.22
C LEU A 239 -29.78 -10.43 19.43
N ILE A 240 -28.73 -11.16 19.79
CA ILE A 240 -28.70 -11.91 21.05
C ILE A 240 -28.37 -10.91 22.15
N ALA A 241 -29.40 -10.44 22.85
CA ALA A 241 -29.25 -9.52 23.98
C ALA A 241 -28.89 -10.27 25.28
N GLU A 242 -29.28 -11.54 25.40
CA GLU A 242 -29.08 -12.35 26.59
C GLU A 242 -28.28 -13.60 26.24
N TRP A 243 -27.02 -13.62 26.64
CA TRP A 243 -26.17 -14.80 26.50
C TRP A 243 -26.41 -15.75 27.69
N PRO A 244 -26.48 -17.07 27.48
CA PRO A 244 -26.56 -18.01 28.60
C PRO A 244 -25.33 -17.88 29.49
N LEU A 245 -25.49 -18.07 30.81
CA LEU A 245 -24.39 -18.00 31.79
C LEU A 245 -23.19 -18.93 31.47
N SER A 246 -23.40 -19.96 30.65
CA SER A 246 -22.37 -20.89 30.18
C SER A 246 -21.64 -20.43 28.91
N ALA A 247 -22.05 -19.32 28.30
CA ALA A 247 -21.39 -18.78 27.13
C ALA A 247 -20.06 -18.13 27.55
N ARG A 248 -18.96 -18.64 27.00
CA ARG A 248 -17.63 -18.05 27.16
C ARG A 248 -17.26 -17.37 25.85
N LEU A 249 -17.04 -16.06 25.90
CA LEU A 249 -16.51 -15.31 24.76
C LEU A 249 -15.04 -15.72 24.57
N LEU A 250 -14.75 -16.46 23.51
CA LEU A 250 -13.38 -16.72 23.08
C LEU A 250 -13.00 -15.58 22.13
N GLY A 251 -12.12 -14.69 22.57
CA GLY A 251 -11.47 -13.75 21.66
C GLY A 251 -10.45 -14.47 20.79
N ASP A 252 -10.19 -13.98 19.59
CA ASP A 252 -9.24 -14.55 18.62
C ASP A 252 -7.79 -14.70 19.15
N ALA A 253 -7.48 -14.14 20.34
CA ALA A 253 -6.15 -14.10 20.92
C ALA A 253 -5.80 -15.27 21.88
N GLU A 254 -6.68 -16.24 22.14
CA GLU A 254 -6.47 -17.24 23.20
C GLU A 254 -6.02 -18.64 22.75
N ALA A 255 -5.46 -18.78 21.54
CA ALA A 255 -4.68 -19.97 21.18
C ALA A 255 -3.25 -19.89 21.76
N ARG A 256 -3.09 -19.78 23.08
CA ARG A 256 -1.76 -19.91 23.72
C ARG A 256 -1.40 -21.39 23.84
N SER A 257 -0.54 -21.87 22.95
CA SER A 257 0.11 -23.18 23.12
C SER A 257 1.14 -23.11 24.26
N LEU A 258 0.98 -23.93 25.29
CA LEU A 258 1.96 -24.05 26.37
C LEU A 258 3.17 -24.86 25.88
N ARG A 259 4.34 -24.24 25.76
CA ARG A 259 5.59 -24.93 25.42
C ARG A 259 6.13 -25.69 26.65
N LEU A 260 5.88 -27.00 26.70
CA LEU A 260 6.31 -27.89 27.81
C LEU A 260 7.80 -28.32 27.73
N ALA A 261 8.52 -27.94 26.67
CA ALA A 261 9.91 -28.38 26.46
C ALA A 261 10.85 -27.93 27.60
N GLY A 262 10.75 -26.67 28.03
CA GLY A 262 11.58 -26.14 29.13
C GLY A 262 11.41 -26.92 30.44
N PRO A 263 10.18 -27.07 30.96
CA PRO A 263 9.89 -27.88 32.16
C PRO A 263 10.35 -29.33 32.06
N LEU A 264 10.18 -29.98 30.90
CA LEU A 264 10.58 -31.37 30.70
C LEU A 264 12.11 -31.53 30.64
N LEU A 265 12.83 -30.59 30.03
CA LEU A 265 14.29 -30.58 30.00
C LEU A 265 14.89 -30.35 31.39
N THR A 266 14.30 -29.47 32.20
CA THR A 266 14.74 -29.24 33.59
C THR A 266 14.52 -30.49 34.45
N LEU A 267 13.38 -31.15 34.29
CA LEU A 267 13.11 -32.43 34.95
C LEU A 267 14.12 -33.51 34.54
N ALA A 268 14.42 -33.62 33.25
CA ALA A 268 15.40 -34.57 32.73
C ALA A 268 16.81 -34.31 33.30
N ALA A 269 17.25 -33.05 33.36
CA ALA A 269 18.55 -32.67 33.93
C ALA A 269 18.64 -33.01 35.43
N LEU A 270 17.56 -32.80 36.19
CA LEU A 270 17.50 -33.17 37.61
C LEU A 270 17.62 -34.68 37.82
N LEU A 271 16.94 -35.47 36.98
CA LEU A 271 17.03 -36.94 37.04
C LEU A 271 18.44 -37.43 36.72
N LEU A 272 19.11 -36.80 35.74
CA LEU A 272 20.49 -37.13 35.36
C LEU A 272 21.49 -36.77 36.46
N ALA A 273 21.31 -35.62 37.12
CA ALA A 273 22.12 -35.23 38.27
C ALA A 273 21.93 -36.19 39.45
N LEU A 274 20.69 -36.64 39.69
CA LEU A 274 20.37 -37.63 40.72
C LEU A 274 21.04 -38.97 40.41
N ASP A 275 20.98 -39.44 39.17
CA ASP A 275 21.61 -40.69 38.74
C ASP A 275 23.14 -40.63 38.92
N LEU A 276 23.77 -39.52 38.52
CA LEU A 276 25.21 -39.32 38.73
C LEU A 276 25.58 -39.33 40.22
N PHE A 277 24.74 -38.73 41.08
CA PHE A 277 24.94 -38.74 42.51
C PHE A 277 24.85 -40.15 43.10
N ILE A 278 23.83 -40.92 42.69
CA ILE A 278 23.64 -42.32 43.11
C ILE A 278 24.82 -43.17 42.63
N ALA A 279 25.25 -43.02 41.37
CA ALA A 279 26.38 -43.75 40.81
C ALA A 279 27.68 -43.46 41.58
N LEU A 280 27.94 -42.20 41.94
CA LEU A 280 29.09 -41.82 42.76
C LEU A 280 29.00 -42.39 44.19
N PHE A 281 27.79 -42.52 44.73
CA PHE A 281 27.55 -43.04 46.08
C PHE A 281 27.82 -44.55 46.12
N VAL A 282 27.26 -45.29 45.16
CA VAL A 282 27.46 -46.73 45.00
C VAL A 282 28.93 -47.06 44.69
N ALA A 283 29.61 -46.24 43.88
CA ALA A 283 31.02 -46.43 43.56
C ALA A 283 31.97 -46.11 44.74
N GLY A 284 31.45 -45.69 45.90
CA GLY A 284 32.25 -45.35 47.08
C GLY A 284 33.17 -44.13 46.88
N ARG A 285 32.95 -43.34 45.82
CA ARG A 285 33.77 -42.18 45.44
C ARG A 285 33.28 -40.87 46.05
N LEU A 286 32.14 -40.88 46.73
CA LEU A 286 31.75 -39.82 47.66
C LEU A 286 32.69 -39.86 48.88
N ARG A 287 33.87 -39.23 48.74
CA ARG A 287 34.74 -38.90 49.87
C ARG A 287 33.88 -38.25 50.95
N ARG A 288 34.10 -38.61 52.22
CA ARG A 288 33.49 -37.94 53.39
C ARG A 288 33.79 -36.45 53.30
N PHE A 289 32.91 -35.70 52.64
CA PHE A 289 32.91 -34.26 52.65
C PHE A 289 32.63 -33.85 54.09
N GLY A 290 33.59 -33.17 54.71
CA GLY A 290 33.38 -32.60 56.04
C GLY A 290 32.11 -31.73 56.05
N ARG A 291 31.50 -31.57 57.23
CA ARG A 291 30.21 -30.86 57.43
C ARG A 291 30.14 -29.47 56.76
N SER A 292 31.27 -28.86 56.42
CA SER A 292 31.37 -27.57 55.74
C SER A 292 31.17 -27.59 54.21
N ALA A 293 31.34 -28.75 53.55
CA ALA A 293 31.25 -28.85 52.08
C ALA A 293 29.84 -29.24 51.59
N ALA A 294 29.06 -29.96 52.40
CA ALA A 294 27.65 -30.25 52.10
C ALA A 294 26.79 -28.97 52.10
N THR A 295 27.08 -28.02 53.00
CA THR A 295 26.44 -26.71 53.05
C THR A 295 26.80 -25.83 51.86
N ALA A 296 28.02 -25.92 51.32
CA ALA A 296 28.41 -25.18 50.13
C ALA A 296 27.67 -25.68 48.87
N CYS A 297 27.46 -26.99 48.70
CA CYS A 297 26.70 -27.52 47.57
C CYS A 297 25.20 -27.16 47.64
N ILE A 298 24.60 -27.12 48.85
CA ILE A 298 23.21 -26.70 49.03
C ILE A 298 23.05 -25.19 48.81
N LEU A 299 24.02 -24.37 49.23
CA LEU A 299 24.01 -22.92 49.00
C LEU A 299 24.25 -22.57 47.53
N ILE A 300 25.10 -23.31 46.80
CA ILE A 300 25.32 -23.10 45.37
C ILE A 300 24.11 -23.59 44.55
N GLY A 301 23.51 -24.72 44.92
CA GLY A 301 22.28 -25.23 44.29
C GLY A 301 21.06 -24.32 44.53
N GLY A 302 20.93 -23.77 45.74
CA GLY A 302 19.88 -22.79 46.07
C GLY A 302 20.07 -21.43 45.40
N ALA A 303 21.32 -20.98 45.24
CA ALA A 303 21.64 -19.73 44.54
C ALA A 303 21.40 -19.82 43.02
N MET A 304 21.53 -20.99 42.39
CA MET A 304 21.23 -21.14 40.96
C MET A 304 19.73 -21.18 40.64
N VAL A 305 18.86 -21.47 41.60
CA VAL A 305 17.38 -21.47 41.39
C VAL A 305 16.77 -20.07 41.65
N ALA A 306 17.48 -19.19 42.37
CA ALA A 306 16.95 -17.89 42.82
C ALA A 306 17.49 -16.67 42.08
N LEU A 307 18.42 -16.83 41.13
CA LEU A 307 18.83 -15.74 40.25
C LEU A 307 17.86 -15.69 39.05
N PRO A 308 17.14 -14.59 38.80
CA PRO A 308 16.60 -14.35 37.47
C PRO A 308 17.84 -14.26 36.57
N GLY A 309 18.07 -15.31 35.77
CA GLY A 309 19.16 -15.29 34.82
C GLY A 309 18.99 -14.05 33.95
N PRO A 310 20.07 -13.33 33.61
CA PRO A 310 20.01 -12.47 32.43
C PRO A 310 19.48 -13.33 31.28
N ASP A 311 18.74 -12.74 30.34
CA ASP A 311 18.44 -13.38 29.06
C ASP A 311 19.78 -13.74 28.42
N ALA A 312 20.26 -14.92 28.76
CA ALA A 312 21.43 -15.53 28.20
C ALA A 312 20.94 -15.94 26.82
N VAL A 313 21.21 -15.07 25.85
CA VAL A 313 21.26 -15.43 24.45
C VAL A 313 22.41 -16.44 24.33
N ALA A 314 22.12 -17.68 24.75
CA ALA A 314 22.91 -18.84 24.42
C ALA A 314 22.89 -18.87 22.91
N GLN A 315 24.02 -18.53 22.29
CA GLN A 315 24.20 -18.65 20.85
C GLN A 315 23.75 -20.06 20.46
N PRO A 316 22.64 -20.19 19.74
CA PRO A 316 22.09 -21.50 19.53
C PRO A 316 22.95 -22.09 18.42
N TYR A 317 23.65 -23.18 18.71
CA TYR A 317 24.36 -23.97 17.72
C TYR A 317 23.76 -25.37 17.78
N GLN A 318 23.40 -25.92 16.63
CA GLN A 318 22.98 -27.31 16.51
C GLN A 318 24.09 -28.11 15.81
N TYR A 319 24.27 -29.35 16.22
CA TYR A 319 25.15 -30.29 15.52
C TYR A 319 24.31 -31.13 14.57
N GLU A 320 24.60 -31.04 13.28
CA GLU A 320 23.93 -31.81 12.24
C GLU A 320 24.83 -32.98 11.79
N LEU A 321 24.24 -34.16 11.58
CA LEU A 321 24.94 -35.33 11.06
C LEU A 321 24.92 -35.27 9.52
N LEU A 322 26.09 -35.11 8.92
CA LEU A 322 26.26 -35.09 7.47
C LEU A 322 26.15 -36.51 6.88
N PRO A 323 25.81 -36.65 5.58
CA PRO A 323 25.72 -37.97 4.91
C PRO A 323 27.02 -38.79 4.93
N ASP A 324 28.16 -38.14 5.19
CA ASP A 324 29.48 -38.78 5.33
C ASP A 324 29.75 -39.31 6.76
N GLY A 325 28.78 -39.16 7.67
CA GLY A 325 28.85 -39.64 9.05
C GLY A 325 29.54 -38.69 10.02
N THR A 326 29.90 -37.47 9.61
CA THR A 326 30.54 -36.48 10.48
C THR A 326 29.54 -35.49 11.08
N TYR A 327 29.77 -35.05 12.32
CA TYR A 327 28.98 -34.00 12.97
C TYR A 327 29.68 -32.65 12.84
N ARG A 328 28.96 -31.64 12.35
CA ARG A 328 29.49 -30.26 12.25
C ARG A 328 28.63 -29.29 13.04
N ARG A 329 29.28 -28.28 13.61
CA ARG A 329 28.63 -27.18 14.35
C ARG A 329 28.00 -26.22 13.33
N VAL A 330 26.69 -26.00 13.41
CA VAL A 330 25.91 -25.07 12.58
C VAL A 330 25.34 -23.97 13.46
N ASP A 331 25.47 -22.71 13.05
CA ASP A 331 24.93 -21.53 13.75
C ASP A 331 23.40 -21.48 13.54
N THR A 332 22.63 -21.23 14.59
CA THR A 332 21.16 -21.12 14.51
C THR A 332 20.65 -19.72 14.86
N SER A 333 21.51 -18.72 14.65
CA SER A 333 21.04 -17.37 14.29
C SER A 333 19.89 -17.52 13.27
N PRO A 334 18.79 -16.74 13.38
CA PRO A 334 17.59 -16.95 12.57
C PRO A 334 18.00 -17.05 11.11
N ASP A 335 17.93 -18.28 10.60
CA ASP A 335 18.22 -18.58 9.22
C ASP A 335 17.09 -17.92 8.45
N VAL A 336 17.40 -16.78 7.84
CA VAL A 336 16.58 -16.15 6.83
C VAL A 336 16.25 -17.27 5.86
N ILE A 337 15.00 -17.77 5.89
CA ILE A 337 14.60 -18.94 5.12
C ILE A 337 14.97 -18.65 3.66
N ARG A 338 16.07 -19.24 3.19
CA ARG A 338 16.38 -19.25 1.77
C ARG A 338 15.36 -20.15 1.14
N LEU A 339 14.30 -19.53 0.62
CA LEU A 339 13.35 -20.20 -0.24
C LEU A 339 14.15 -20.93 -1.34
N PRO A 340 13.75 -22.16 -1.70
CA PRO A 340 14.45 -22.92 -2.73
C PRO A 340 14.62 -22.08 -3.99
N SER A 341 15.83 -22.04 -4.54
CA SER A 341 16.20 -21.33 -5.77
C SER A 341 15.62 -22.01 -7.01
N THR A 342 14.31 -22.20 -7.06
CA THR A 342 13.60 -22.52 -8.30
C THR A 342 13.41 -21.29 -9.19
N GLY A 343 13.90 -20.12 -8.76
CA GLY A 343 13.93 -18.86 -9.52
C GLY A 343 15.35 -18.29 -9.65
N ASN A 344 15.56 -17.50 -10.71
CA ASN A 344 16.81 -16.80 -11.04
C ASN A 344 17.12 -15.61 -10.11
N SER A 345 16.55 -15.54 -8.91
CA SER A 345 16.63 -14.35 -8.05
C SER A 345 18.00 -14.19 -7.40
N THR A 346 18.53 -12.96 -7.40
CA THR A 346 19.83 -12.64 -6.80
C THR A 346 19.75 -12.61 -5.26
N GLN A 347 20.88 -12.76 -4.56
CA GLN A 347 20.88 -12.65 -3.09
C GLN A 347 20.39 -11.29 -2.62
N LYS A 348 20.75 -10.22 -3.34
CA LYS A 348 20.31 -8.85 -3.08
C LYS A 348 18.79 -8.72 -3.13
N GLU A 349 18.13 -9.35 -4.11
CA GLU A 349 16.66 -9.40 -4.20
C GLU A 349 16.05 -10.17 -3.04
N ILE A 350 16.63 -11.32 -2.68
CA ILE A 350 16.16 -12.12 -1.54
C ILE A 350 16.23 -11.29 -0.24
N ASP A 351 17.34 -10.60 -0.01
CA ASP A 351 17.55 -9.78 1.18
C ASP A 351 16.57 -8.59 1.25
N ALA A 352 16.31 -7.94 0.10
CA ALA A 352 15.35 -6.84 0.01
C ALA A 352 13.88 -7.31 0.14
N ALA A 353 13.57 -8.55 -0.28
CA ALA A 353 12.24 -9.12 -0.13
C ALA A 353 11.93 -9.58 1.31
N LEU A 354 12.95 -9.90 2.10
CA LEU A 354 12.81 -10.44 3.46
C LEU A 354 12.93 -9.36 4.54
N GLU A 355 13.73 -8.32 4.29
CA GLU A 355 13.91 -7.20 5.21
C GLU A 355 13.73 -5.88 4.48
N MET A 356 12.90 -5.00 5.04
CA MET A 356 12.71 -3.65 4.50
C MET A 356 14.03 -2.88 4.53
N ARG A 357 14.38 -2.23 3.41
CA ARG A 357 15.62 -1.47 3.23
C ARG A 357 15.34 -0.17 2.50
N LEU A 358 16.12 0.86 2.81
CA LEU A 358 16.20 2.04 1.95
C LEU A 358 17.16 1.74 0.79
N ALA A 359 16.92 2.29 -0.39
CA ALA A 359 17.83 2.16 -1.52
C ALA A 359 18.33 3.51 -2.01
N PHE A 360 19.48 3.53 -2.68
CA PHE A 360 19.98 4.68 -3.41
C PHE A 360 20.40 4.32 -4.83
N VAL A 361 20.20 5.24 -5.78
CA VAL A 361 20.62 5.04 -7.17
C VAL A 361 22.15 5.05 -7.26
N GLU A 362 22.72 3.98 -7.79
CA GLU A 362 24.15 3.93 -8.10
C GLU A 362 24.45 4.77 -9.34
N THR A 363 25.42 5.68 -9.19
CA THR A 363 25.89 6.54 -10.28
C THR A 363 27.35 6.26 -10.60
N PRO A 364 27.89 6.79 -11.72
CA PRO A 364 29.33 6.72 -11.99
C PRO A 364 30.21 7.44 -10.94
N ASP A 365 29.64 8.31 -10.10
CA ASP A 365 30.35 9.02 -9.05
C ASP A 365 30.43 8.17 -7.76
N GLY A 366 31.51 7.39 -7.63
CA GLY A 366 31.73 6.50 -6.49
C GLY A 366 31.97 7.21 -5.15
N ASP A 367 32.38 8.48 -5.14
CA ASP A 367 32.48 9.28 -3.92
C ASP A 367 31.08 9.71 -3.45
N LEU A 368 30.22 10.11 -4.40
CA LEU A 368 28.83 10.46 -4.13
C LEU A 368 28.01 9.24 -3.68
N ASN A 369 28.24 8.08 -4.28
CA ASN A 369 27.58 6.83 -3.86
C ASN A 369 27.92 6.49 -2.40
N ARG A 370 29.22 6.50 -2.02
CA ARG A 370 29.65 6.24 -0.63
C ARG A 370 29.10 7.26 0.37
N ARG A 371 29.04 8.53 -0.03
CA ARG A 371 28.41 9.60 0.78
C ARG A 371 26.92 9.30 1.01
N THR A 372 26.22 8.89 -0.04
CA THR A 372 24.77 8.60 0.01
C THR A 372 24.50 7.37 0.86
N GLU A 373 25.29 6.31 0.70
CA GLU A 373 25.24 5.10 1.52
C GLU A 373 25.45 5.40 3.01
N ALA A 374 26.47 6.21 3.35
CA ALA A 374 26.72 6.64 4.73
C ALA A 374 25.56 7.49 5.28
N GLY A 375 24.97 8.35 4.45
CA GLY A 375 23.78 9.13 4.76
C GLY A 375 22.58 8.27 5.13
N LEU A 376 22.23 7.31 4.26
CA LEU A 376 21.10 6.41 4.48
C LEU A 376 21.34 5.43 5.62
N SER A 377 22.58 5.02 5.86
CA SER A 377 22.95 4.20 7.03
C SER A 377 22.75 4.98 8.33
N GLY A 378 23.14 6.26 8.34
CA GLY A 378 22.86 7.17 9.45
C GLY A 378 21.36 7.36 9.68
N LEU A 379 20.59 7.58 8.61
CA LEU A 379 19.13 7.68 8.70
C LEU A 379 18.49 6.38 9.23
N THR A 380 18.93 5.23 8.75
CA THR A 380 18.50 3.89 9.23
C THR A 380 18.72 3.74 10.74
N SER A 381 19.88 4.18 11.22
CA SER A 381 20.20 4.17 12.65
C SER A 381 19.28 5.09 13.46
N ILE A 382 18.96 6.27 12.94
CA ILE A 382 18.03 7.22 13.58
C ILE A 382 16.60 6.66 13.61
N LEU A 383 16.14 6.01 12.54
CA LEU A 383 14.82 5.37 12.49
C LEU A 383 14.70 4.30 13.58
N ARG A 384 15.63 3.35 13.63
CA ARG A 384 15.66 2.28 14.65
C ARG A 384 15.67 2.83 16.08
N MET A 385 16.32 3.97 16.30
CA MET A 385 16.42 4.60 17.63
C MET A 385 15.14 5.34 18.04
N ARG A 386 14.42 5.93 17.09
CA ARG A 386 13.37 6.92 17.38
C ARG A 386 11.97 6.47 16.97
N THR A 387 11.85 5.40 16.19
CA THR A 387 10.58 4.87 15.70
C THR A 387 10.55 3.35 15.86
N SER A 388 9.41 2.73 15.51
CA SER A 388 9.28 1.27 15.43
C SER A 388 9.68 0.71 14.05
N VAL A 389 10.21 1.55 13.16
CA VAL A 389 10.66 1.13 11.83
C VAL A 389 12.09 0.63 11.97
N GLU A 390 12.34 -0.60 11.53
CA GLU A 390 13.64 -1.28 11.63
C GLU A 390 14.19 -1.64 10.24
N PRO A 391 14.62 -0.66 9.41
CA PRO A 391 15.18 -0.98 8.11
C PRO A 391 16.52 -1.70 8.28
N ALA A 392 16.84 -2.65 7.41
CA ALA A 392 18.18 -3.19 7.28
C ALA A 392 19.10 -2.23 6.47
N ASP A 393 20.37 -2.60 6.32
CA ASP A 393 21.38 -1.75 5.67
C ASP A 393 20.96 -1.39 4.23
N PRO A 394 21.23 -0.13 3.79
CA PRO A 394 20.74 0.35 2.52
C PRO A 394 21.42 -0.33 1.33
N HIS A 395 20.70 -0.45 0.21
CA HIS A 395 21.24 -1.00 -1.03
C HIS A 395 21.52 0.11 -2.06
N GLY A 396 22.67 0.04 -2.73
CA GLY A 396 22.84 0.69 -4.03
C GLY A 396 22.02 -0.06 -5.09
N VAL A 397 21.30 0.64 -5.96
CA VAL A 397 20.48 0.04 -7.02
C VAL A 397 20.82 0.61 -8.39
N ASN A 398 20.88 -0.27 -9.39
CA ASN A 398 20.99 0.05 -10.79
C ASN A 398 19.59 0.08 -11.42
N LEU A 399 19.20 1.25 -11.93
CA LEU A 399 17.85 1.50 -12.45
C LEU A 399 17.45 0.62 -13.65
N GLU A 400 18.42 0.05 -14.37
CA GLU A 400 18.16 -0.76 -15.58
C GLU A 400 17.99 -2.25 -15.28
N THR A 401 18.60 -2.75 -14.21
CA THR A 401 18.79 -4.19 -13.99
C THR A 401 18.25 -4.73 -12.68
N ASP A 402 18.17 -3.91 -11.63
CA ASP A 402 17.67 -4.34 -10.33
C ASP A 402 16.13 -4.23 -10.23
N SER A 403 15.53 -5.11 -9.43
CA SER A 403 14.11 -5.05 -9.04
C SER A 403 13.84 -3.90 -8.05
N LEU A 404 13.48 -2.73 -8.59
CA LEU A 404 13.19 -1.52 -7.82
C LEU A 404 11.96 -1.67 -6.91
N GLU A 405 11.00 -2.51 -7.29
CA GLU A 405 9.75 -2.78 -6.57
C GLU A 405 9.93 -3.37 -5.17
N LEU A 406 11.13 -3.86 -4.84
CA LEU A 406 11.46 -4.42 -3.53
C LEU A 406 11.75 -3.33 -2.48
N TYR A 407 11.86 -2.07 -2.88
CA TYR A 407 12.23 -0.97 -2.00
C TYR A 407 11.06 -0.01 -1.83
N PRO A 408 10.68 0.39 -0.61
CA PRO A 408 9.62 1.39 -0.42
C PRO A 408 10.07 2.81 -0.81
N LEU A 409 11.38 3.09 -0.70
CA LEU A 409 11.99 4.39 -0.96
C LEU A 409 13.34 4.22 -1.65
N ILE A 410 13.51 4.91 -2.77
CA ILE A 410 14.77 5.03 -3.51
C ILE A 410 15.23 6.49 -3.45
N TYR A 411 16.48 6.70 -3.04
CA TYR A 411 17.13 8.01 -2.97
C TYR A 411 18.06 8.20 -4.16
N PHE A 412 17.82 9.22 -4.97
CA PHE A 412 18.67 9.60 -6.08
C PHE A 412 19.44 10.87 -5.76
N ASN A 413 20.71 10.72 -5.41
CA ASN A 413 21.61 11.83 -5.21
C ASN A 413 22.28 12.19 -6.55
N VAL A 414 21.93 13.34 -7.14
CA VAL A 414 22.26 13.65 -8.52
C VAL A 414 23.72 14.16 -8.63
N PRO A 415 24.57 13.53 -9.46
CA PRO A 415 25.89 14.06 -9.82
C PRO A 415 25.79 15.38 -10.60
N GLU A 416 26.77 16.26 -10.45
CA GLU A 416 26.78 17.56 -11.17
C GLU A 416 26.78 17.41 -12.70
N SER A 417 27.36 16.32 -13.21
CA SER A 417 27.41 15.97 -14.63
C SER A 417 26.77 14.61 -14.90
N MET A 418 25.51 14.43 -14.47
CA MET A 418 24.72 13.24 -14.77
C MET A 418 24.29 13.23 -16.26
N PRO A 419 24.52 12.13 -17.01
CA PRO A 419 23.91 11.95 -18.32
C PRO A 419 22.39 11.73 -18.20
N PRO A 420 21.59 11.98 -19.25
CA PRO A 420 20.19 11.59 -19.27
C PRO A 420 20.02 10.10 -18.94
N LEU A 421 18.94 9.76 -18.24
CA LEU A 421 18.61 8.37 -17.96
C LEU A 421 18.29 7.63 -19.26
N SER A 422 18.63 6.34 -19.33
CA SER A 422 18.25 5.50 -20.47
C SER A 422 16.73 5.27 -20.49
N GLU A 423 16.19 4.93 -21.66
CA GLU A 423 14.76 4.59 -21.81
C GLU A 423 14.35 3.44 -20.89
N THR A 424 15.25 2.45 -20.68
CA THR A 424 15.03 1.34 -19.75
C THR A 424 14.94 1.81 -18.30
N ALA A 425 15.86 2.68 -17.86
CA ALA A 425 15.82 3.25 -16.51
C ALA A 425 14.54 4.06 -16.28
N ILE A 426 14.12 4.86 -17.27
CA ILE A 426 12.87 5.63 -17.21
C ILE A 426 11.64 4.71 -17.14
N ALA A 427 11.59 3.65 -17.96
CA ALA A 427 10.49 2.68 -17.94
C ALA A 427 10.38 1.95 -16.58
N ASN A 428 11.53 1.58 -15.99
CA ASN A 428 11.58 0.93 -14.67
C ASN A 428 11.17 1.89 -13.56
N LEU A 429 11.63 3.15 -13.58
CA LEU A 429 11.21 4.18 -12.63
C LEU A 429 9.71 4.49 -12.74
N ASN A 430 9.16 4.59 -13.95
CA ASN A 430 7.73 4.75 -14.16
C ASN A 430 6.92 3.57 -13.62
N THR A 431 7.44 2.35 -13.75
CA THR A 431 6.80 1.16 -13.16
C THR A 431 6.87 1.19 -11.63
N TYR A 432 8.02 1.56 -11.08
CA TYR A 432 8.24 1.71 -9.65
C TYR A 432 7.27 2.74 -9.01
N LEU A 433 7.19 3.95 -9.58
CA LEU A 433 6.28 5.00 -9.09
C LEU A 433 4.80 4.61 -9.21
N ARG A 434 4.41 3.92 -10.30
CA ARG A 434 3.04 3.40 -10.47
C ARG A 434 2.71 2.29 -9.47
N SER A 435 3.70 1.48 -9.07
CA SER A 435 3.53 0.43 -8.07
C SER A 435 3.45 0.95 -6.62
N GLY A 436 3.68 2.25 -6.42
CA GLY A 436 3.57 2.90 -5.11
C GLY A 436 4.91 3.21 -4.44
N GLY A 437 6.03 2.89 -5.08
CA GLY A 437 7.36 3.25 -4.57
C GLY A 437 7.59 4.76 -4.57
N ALA A 438 8.38 5.27 -3.63
CA ALA A 438 8.75 6.68 -3.55
C ALA A 438 10.18 6.92 -4.05
N LEU A 439 10.36 7.99 -4.84
CA LEU A 439 11.64 8.49 -5.34
C LEU A 439 11.94 9.85 -4.70
N VAL A 440 13.09 9.93 -4.02
CA VAL A 440 13.60 11.17 -3.44
C VAL A 440 14.79 11.63 -4.25
N ILE A 441 14.72 12.80 -4.87
CA ILE A 441 15.79 13.36 -5.68
C ILE A 441 16.43 14.52 -4.93
N ASP A 442 17.74 14.41 -4.67
CA ASP A 442 18.53 15.46 -4.07
C ASP A 442 19.57 15.95 -5.07
N THR A 443 19.37 17.18 -5.56
CA THR A 443 20.26 17.79 -6.54
C THR A 443 21.50 18.41 -5.91
N ARG A 444 21.51 18.61 -4.58
CA ARG A 444 22.57 19.30 -3.82
C ARG A 444 22.92 20.71 -4.31
N ALA A 445 22.11 21.30 -5.20
CA ALA A 445 22.36 22.61 -5.80
C ALA A 445 22.42 23.76 -4.78
N GLY A 446 21.85 23.57 -3.58
CA GLY A 446 21.86 24.55 -2.50
C GLY A 446 23.24 24.96 -1.99
N GLY A 447 24.31 24.23 -2.35
CA GLY A 447 25.69 24.59 -2.04
C GLY A 447 26.23 25.79 -2.83
N THR A 448 25.53 26.21 -3.88
CA THR A 448 25.89 27.40 -4.66
C THR A 448 25.14 28.62 -4.13
N ILE A 449 25.87 29.59 -3.58
CA ILE A 449 25.28 30.81 -3.00
C ILE A 449 24.44 31.55 -4.06
N GLY A 450 23.16 31.81 -3.73
CA GLY A 450 22.22 32.53 -4.61
C GLY A 450 21.56 31.67 -5.68
N SER A 451 21.83 30.36 -5.73
CA SER A 451 21.12 29.43 -6.60
C SER A 451 19.86 28.91 -5.89
N GLN A 452 18.71 29.01 -6.56
CA GLN A 452 17.53 28.18 -6.25
C GLN A 452 17.58 26.93 -7.12
N THR A 453 16.89 25.85 -6.71
CA THR A 453 16.80 24.64 -7.53
C THR A 453 16.22 25.00 -8.89
N ASP A 454 16.99 24.74 -9.94
CA ASP A 454 16.52 24.85 -11.30
C ASP A 454 15.76 23.56 -11.67
N VAL A 455 14.43 23.60 -11.49
CA VAL A 455 13.54 22.48 -11.80
C VAL A 455 13.54 22.15 -13.30
N SER A 456 13.85 23.11 -14.19
CA SER A 456 13.90 22.84 -15.63
C SER A 456 15.04 21.90 -16.02
N ARG A 457 16.14 21.93 -15.26
CA ARG A 457 17.24 20.97 -15.42
C ARG A 457 16.84 19.55 -15.00
N LEU A 458 15.94 19.43 -14.02
CA LEU A 458 15.35 18.17 -13.60
C LEU A 458 14.33 17.65 -14.60
N GLU A 459 13.53 18.53 -15.22
CA GLU A 459 12.63 18.16 -16.33
C GLU A 459 13.41 17.54 -17.49
N THR A 460 14.60 18.07 -17.80
CA THR A 460 15.48 17.48 -18.83
C THR A 460 16.11 16.16 -18.38
N LEU A 461 16.54 16.06 -17.11
CA LEU A 461 17.15 14.83 -16.57
C LEU A 461 16.15 13.66 -16.50
N LEU A 462 14.90 13.99 -16.21
CA LEU A 462 13.80 13.05 -16.01
C LEU A 462 12.82 13.08 -17.18
N GLU A 463 13.27 13.51 -18.36
CA GLU A 463 12.46 13.50 -19.56
C GLU A 463 11.94 12.07 -19.82
N GLY A 464 10.61 11.93 -19.97
CA GLY A 464 9.95 10.63 -20.09
C GLY A 464 9.49 10.01 -18.76
N LEU A 465 9.81 10.61 -17.61
CA LEU A 465 9.21 10.24 -16.33
C LEU A 465 7.74 10.68 -16.31
N ASP A 466 6.83 9.74 -16.13
CA ASP A 466 5.41 9.98 -15.95
C ASP A 466 5.20 10.55 -14.54
N ALA A 467 5.47 11.84 -14.36
CA ALA A 467 5.24 12.57 -13.11
C ALA A 467 4.20 13.68 -13.35
N PRO A 468 3.26 13.90 -12.42
CA PRO A 468 2.39 15.06 -12.48
C PRO A 468 3.20 16.36 -12.31
N PRO A 469 2.60 17.53 -12.59
CA PRO A 469 3.25 18.82 -12.31
C PRO A 469 3.78 18.90 -10.89
N LEU A 470 4.88 19.63 -10.69
CA LEU A 470 5.49 19.80 -9.38
C LEU A 470 4.98 21.08 -8.70
N GLN A 471 4.82 21.02 -7.37
CA GLN A 471 4.52 22.16 -6.52
C GLN A 471 5.46 22.20 -5.32
N THR A 472 5.63 23.38 -4.71
CA THR A 472 6.38 23.49 -3.46
C THR A 472 5.53 23.03 -2.27
N VAL A 473 6.19 22.43 -1.29
CA VAL A 473 5.54 21.97 -0.05
C VAL A 473 5.15 23.18 0.81
N GLY A 474 3.85 23.34 1.09
CA GLY A 474 3.34 24.38 1.98
C GLY A 474 3.51 24.04 3.48
N GLU A 475 3.37 25.04 4.36
CA GLU A 475 3.57 24.90 5.82
C GLU A 475 2.65 23.83 6.45
N ASN A 476 1.43 23.67 5.91
CA ASN A 476 0.42 22.74 6.43
C ASN A 476 0.48 21.33 5.83
N HIS A 477 1.46 21.05 4.96
CA HIS A 477 1.55 19.76 4.28
C HIS A 477 1.80 18.61 5.26
N VAL A 478 1.28 17.41 5.00
CA VAL A 478 1.41 16.25 5.91
C VAL A 478 2.87 15.89 6.22
N LEU A 479 3.80 16.12 5.28
CA LEU A 479 5.25 15.95 5.50
C LEU A 479 5.79 16.75 6.69
N THR A 480 5.24 17.93 7.01
CA THR A 480 5.70 18.73 8.16
C THR A 480 5.29 18.14 9.51
N ARG A 481 4.39 17.15 9.51
CA ARG A 481 3.76 16.58 10.71
C ARG A 481 3.55 15.06 10.65
N SER A 482 4.31 14.37 9.80
CA SER A 482 4.20 12.91 9.65
C SER A 482 4.72 12.16 10.88
N PHE A 483 5.71 12.70 11.59
CA PHE A 483 6.20 12.17 12.86
C PHE A 483 6.58 13.29 13.84
N TYR A 484 7.54 14.13 13.46
CA TYR A 484 7.89 15.38 14.13
C TYR A 484 7.11 16.55 13.53
N LEU A 485 6.94 17.61 14.31
CA LEU A 485 6.49 18.91 13.82
C LEU A 485 7.70 19.70 13.30
N LEU A 486 7.66 20.08 12.03
CA LEU A 486 8.71 20.78 11.31
C LEU A 486 8.17 22.06 10.70
N ASN A 487 9.01 23.10 10.62
CA ASN A 487 8.68 24.35 9.91
C ASN A 487 9.38 24.46 8.56
N ASP A 488 10.43 23.66 8.34
CA ASP A 488 11.26 23.64 7.13
C ASP A 488 11.90 22.25 6.98
N PHE A 489 12.59 22.01 5.87
CA PHE A 489 13.19 20.72 5.49
C PHE A 489 14.72 20.81 5.34
N PRO A 490 15.47 21.23 6.39
CA PRO A 490 16.89 21.50 6.26
C PRO A 490 17.72 20.24 6.00
N GLY A 491 18.73 20.38 5.16
CA GLY A 491 19.77 19.38 4.93
C GLY A 491 21.11 19.88 5.43
N ARG A 492 22.16 19.68 4.64
CA ARG A 492 23.43 20.40 4.79
C ARG A 492 23.25 21.91 4.66
N TYR A 493 22.35 22.30 3.76
CA TYR A 493 21.96 23.68 3.49
C TYR A 493 20.57 23.97 4.10
N ALA A 494 20.38 25.18 4.61
CA ALA A 494 19.13 25.63 5.21
C ALA A 494 18.28 26.44 4.21
N GLN A 495 17.00 26.70 4.56
CA GLN A 495 16.08 27.56 3.80
C GLN A 495 15.94 27.13 2.35
N ARG A 496 15.76 25.82 2.15
CA ARG A 496 15.63 25.20 0.83
C ARG A 496 14.17 24.84 0.60
N SER A 497 13.71 25.00 -0.63
CA SER A 497 12.37 24.54 -0.98
C SER A 497 12.38 23.02 -1.19
N LEU A 498 11.24 22.40 -0.89
CA LEU A 498 10.95 21.00 -1.19
C LEU A 498 9.85 21.00 -2.24
N TRP A 499 10.05 20.27 -3.33
CA TRP A 499 9.07 20.08 -4.39
C TRP A 499 8.49 18.68 -4.30
N ILE A 500 7.18 18.59 -4.54
CA ILE A 500 6.41 17.34 -4.54
C ILE A 500 5.48 17.32 -5.74
N GLU A 501 4.93 16.16 -6.03
CA GLU A 501 3.81 16.00 -6.96
C GLU A 501 2.63 16.91 -6.57
N GLN A 502 2.05 17.58 -7.55
CA GLN A 502 0.82 18.33 -7.39
C GLN A 502 -0.38 17.36 -7.43
N ALA A 503 -0.93 17.06 -6.25
CA ALA A 503 -2.18 16.33 -6.10
C ALA A 503 -3.37 17.28 -6.25
N GLY A 504 -3.81 17.55 -7.49
CA GLY A 504 -4.97 18.42 -7.74
C GLY A 504 -4.66 19.92 -7.64
N ASP A 505 -5.67 20.76 -7.38
CA ASP A 505 -5.49 22.22 -7.30
C ASP A 505 -4.67 22.59 -6.05
N ALA A 506 -3.65 23.45 -6.20
CA ALA A 506 -2.69 23.86 -5.14
C ALA A 506 -3.34 24.55 -3.92
N SER A 507 -4.65 24.76 -3.96
CA SER A 507 -5.48 25.43 -2.95
C SER A 507 -6.53 24.50 -2.30
N ALA A 508 -6.59 23.22 -2.69
CA ALA A 508 -7.55 22.26 -2.14
C ALA A 508 -7.20 21.91 -0.67
N PRO A 509 -8.11 22.06 0.31
CA PRO A 509 -7.81 21.75 1.71
C PRO A 509 -7.84 20.25 2.06
N ARG A 510 -7.94 19.35 1.09
CA ARG A 510 -8.32 17.94 1.29
C ARG A 510 -7.50 16.99 0.44
N GLY A 511 -7.01 15.91 1.07
CA GLY A 511 -6.70 14.65 0.41
C GLY A 511 -5.41 14.70 -0.38
N ASP A 512 -4.31 15.08 0.27
CA ASP A 512 -2.98 14.96 -0.32
C ASP A 512 -2.66 13.46 -0.35
N GLY A 513 -2.97 12.80 -1.47
CA GLY A 513 -2.39 11.50 -1.76
C GLY A 513 -0.88 11.55 -1.52
N VAL A 514 -0.28 10.49 -0.97
CA VAL A 514 1.15 10.49 -0.66
C VAL A 514 1.95 10.71 -1.93
N SER A 515 2.53 11.90 -2.05
CA SER A 515 3.47 12.24 -3.11
C SER A 515 4.61 11.24 -3.13
N ARG A 516 4.82 10.64 -4.29
CA ARG A 516 5.83 9.61 -4.54
C ARG A 516 7.09 10.18 -5.14
N LEU A 517 7.05 11.40 -5.66
CA LEU A 517 8.22 12.10 -6.16
C LEU A 517 8.49 13.32 -5.27
N ILE A 518 9.59 13.26 -4.52
CA ILE A 518 10.06 14.34 -3.65
C ILE A 518 11.38 14.85 -4.20
N ILE A 519 11.51 16.15 -4.39
CA ILE A 519 12.70 16.76 -4.97
C ILE A 519 13.17 17.89 -4.08
N GLY A 520 14.47 17.97 -3.84
CA GLY A 520 15.08 19.15 -3.25
C GLY A 520 16.57 19.25 -3.52
N ASP A 521 17.23 20.13 -2.79
CA ASP A 521 18.62 20.48 -3.05
C ASP A 521 19.44 20.78 -1.81
N ALA A 522 18.95 20.30 -0.66
CA ALA A 522 19.53 20.60 0.64
C ALA A 522 20.73 19.71 1.01
N ASP A 523 21.09 18.71 0.19
CA ASP A 523 22.17 17.75 0.48
C ASP A 523 21.93 17.02 1.82
N TRP A 524 20.75 16.38 1.94
CA TRP A 524 20.32 15.71 3.17
C TRP A 524 21.18 14.50 3.49
N ALA A 525 21.58 13.73 2.48
CA ALA A 525 22.47 12.58 2.65
C ALA A 525 23.75 12.97 3.42
N SER A 526 24.35 14.12 3.11
CA SER A 526 25.53 14.60 3.84
C SER A 526 25.22 15.00 5.29
N ALA A 527 24.03 15.56 5.56
CA ALA A 527 23.63 15.92 6.92
C ALA A 527 23.37 14.68 7.80
N TRP A 528 22.92 13.58 7.20
CA TRP A 528 22.66 12.30 7.87
C TRP A 528 23.88 11.39 8.00
N ALA A 529 24.93 11.63 7.20
CA ALA A 529 26.04 10.70 7.09
C ALA A 529 26.88 10.61 8.37
N VAL A 530 27.05 9.36 8.83
CA VAL A 530 27.85 9.01 10.00
C VAL A 530 28.87 7.92 9.66
N ASP A 531 29.96 7.86 10.43
CA ASP A 531 30.90 6.75 10.38
C ASP A 531 30.42 5.53 11.21
N ALA A 532 31.21 4.45 11.21
CA ALA A 532 30.93 3.24 11.97
C ALA A 532 30.91 3.44 13.50
N GLN A 533 31.37 4.58 14.01
CA GLN A 533 31.29 4.95 15.43
C GLN A 533 30.14 5.93 15.72
N GLY A 534 29.30 6.24 14.71
CA GLY A 534 28.19 7.17 14.82
C GLY A 534 28.59 8.65 14.82
N ARG A 535 29.82 8.98 14.40
CA ARG A 535 30.29 10.37 14.31
C ARG A 535 29.90 10.97 12.96
N ASP A 536 29.48 12.23 12.98
CA ASP A 536 29.07 12.94 11.76
C ASP A 536 30.25 13.13 10.79
N LEU A 537 30.04 12.81 9.51
CA LEU A 537 31.09 12.87 8.49
C LEU A 537 31.26 14.24 7.82
N TYR A 538 30.18 15.03 7.71
CA TYR A 538 30.19 16.33 7.00
C TYR A 538 29.64 17.44 7.87
N SER A 539 30.18 18.66 7.75
CA SER A 539 29.65 19.85 8.43
C SER A 539 28.34 20.34 7.82
N VAL A 540 27.52 20.99 8.66
CA VAL A 540 26.20 21.56 8.33
C VAL A 540 26.25 23.05 8.69
N ASP A 541 25.63 23.91 7.88
CA ASP A 541 25.77 25.36 8.01
C ASP A 541 25.31 25.90 9.38
N GLY A 542 24.12 25.49 9.83
CA GLY A 542 23.56 25.83 11.14
C GLY A 542 24.03 24.92 12.30
N GLY A 543 25.09 24.15 12.11
CA GLY A 543 25.68 23.32 13.15
C GLY A 543 24.77 22.18 13.65
N ALA A 544 24.87 21.87 14.95
CA ALA A 544 24.21 20.71 15.54
C ALA A 544 22.68 20.79 15.54
N GLU A 545 22.11 21.99 15.71
CA GLU A 545 20.67 22.21 15.71
C GLU A 545 20.07 21.93 14.33
N GLN A 546 20.69 22.47 13.26
CA GLN A 546 20.26 22.18 11.90
C GLN A 546 20.40 20.69 11.57
N ARG A 547 21.47 20.02 12.02
CA ARG A 547 21.62 18.58 11.82
C ARG A 547 20.48 17.79 12.47
N GLU A 548 20.13 18.15 13.69
CA GLU A 548 19.01 17.52 14.39
C GLU A 548 17.70 17.73 13.62
N MET A 549 17.45 18.94 13.12
CA MET A 549 16.28 19.20 12.27
C MET A 549 16.30 18.39 10.97
N SER A 550 17.48 18.22 10.37
CA SER A 550 17.65 17.38 9.18
C SER A 550 17.34 15.92 9.45
N ARG A 551 17.79 15.38 10.59
CA ARG A 551 17.45 14.00 11.00
C ARG A 551 15.95 13.82 11.23
N ARG A 552 15.29 14.82 11.84
CA ARG A 552 13.84 14.80 12.02
C ARG A 552 13.09 14.85 10.68
N PHE A 553 13.58 15.63 9.73
CA PHE A 553 13.05 15.60 8.37
C PHE A 553 13.20 14.22 7.73
N GLY A 554 14.37 13.58 7.82
CA GLY A 554 14.57 12.22 7.32
C GLY A 554 13.59 11.21 7.92
N VAL A 555 13.32 11.31 9.23
CA VAL A 555 12.29 10.48 9.89
C VAL A 555 10.89 10.80 9.34
N ASN A 556 10.51 12.07 9.23
CA ASN A 556 9.21 12.45 8.64
C ASN A 556 9.05 11.93 7.23
N LEU A 557 10.08 12.05 6.39
CA LEU A 557 10.10 11.60 5.00
C LEU A 557 9.83 10.09 4.90
N VAL A 558 10.56 9.29 5.70
CA VAL A 558 10.38 7.83 5.68
C VAL A 558 9.02 7.44 6.27
N MET A 559 8.59 8.07 7.37
CA MET A 559 7.27 7.80 7.95
C MET A 559 6.14 8.18 7.00
N TYR A 560 6.26 9.31 6.29
CA TYR A 560 5.31 9.75 5.28
C TYR A 560 5.17 8.72 4.16
N VAL A 561 6.30 8.22 3.62
CA VAL A 561 6.29 7.20 2.57
C VAL A 561 5.69 5.87 3.06
N LEU A 562 6.00 5.45 4.28
CA LEU A 562 5.54 4.15 4.80
C LEU A 562 4.09 4.14 5.29
N THR A 563 3.58 5.28 5.78
CA THR A 563 2.25 5.34 6.40
C THR A 563 1.13 5.72 5.44
N GLY A 564 1.45 6.14 4.21
CA GLY A 564 0.42 6.40 3.21
C GLY A 564 -0.50 7.57 3.61
N SER A 565 -1.73 7.56 3.09
CA SER A 565 -2.75 8.59 3.37
C SER A 565 -3.32 8.53 4.80
N TYR A 566 -2.95 7.51 5.59
CA TYR A 566 -3.51 7.27 6.93
C TYR A 566 -3.39 8.48 7.86
N LYS A 567 -2.31 9.26 7.73
CA LYS A 567 -2.09 10.46 8.54
C LYS A 567 -2.89 11.67 8.09
N ASP A 568 -3.27 11.76 6.82
CA ASP A 568 -4.24 12.75 6.38
C ASP A 568 -5.63 12.35 6.88
N ASP A 569 -6.01 11.08 6.71
CA ASP A 569 -7.32 10.55 7.11
C ASP A 569 -7.60 10.74 8.61
N GLN A 570 -6.64 10.42 9.49
CA GLN A 570 -6.82 10.53 10.96
C GLN A 570 -7.07 11.97 11.44
N VAL A 571 -6.52 12.98 10.77
CA VAL A 571 -6.66 14.38 11.20
C VAL A 571 -8.06 14.91 10.90
N HIS A 572 -8.76 14.32 9.93
CA HIS A 572 -10.10 14.76 9.50
C HIS A 572 -11.25 13.94 10.08
N ILE A 573 -10.99 12.81 10.76
CA ILE A 573 -12.01 11.98 11.41
C ILE A 573 -12.93 12.80 12.35
N PRO A 574 -12.43 13.72 13.21
CA PRO A 574 -13.30 14.51 14.08
C PRO A 574 -14.30 15.38 13.31
N ALA A 575 -13.88 16.03 12.22
CA ALA A 575 -14.73 16.88 11.39
C ALA A 575 -15.72 16.07 10.53
N LEU A 576 -15.36 14.85 10.14
CA LEU A 576 -16.26 13.92 9.45
C LEU A 576 -17.32 13.36 10.41
N LEU A 577 -16.95 13.05 11.65
CA LEU A 577 -17.87 12.58 12.69
C LEU A 577 -18.86 13.68 13.11
N GLU A 578 -18.42 14.94 13.16
CA GLU A 578 -19.29 16.10 13.45
C GLU A 578 -20.35 16.27 12.35
N ARG A 579 -19.97 16.12 11.07
CA ARG A 579 -20.90 16.18 9.93
C ARG A 579 -21.83 14.97 9.80
N LEU A 580 -21.40 13.80 10.29
CA LEU A 580 -22.24 12.60 10.37
C LEU A 580 -23.20 12.66 11.57
N GLY A 581 -22.83 13.38 12.64
CA GLY A 581 -23.69 13.63 13.80
C GLY A 581 -24.85 14.59 13.54
N ASP A 582 -24.68 15.53 12.61
CA ASP A 582 -25.72 16.52 12.24
C ASP A 582 -26.78 15.97 11.26
N GLY A 583 -26.69 14.70 10.85
CA GLY A 583 -27.53 14.09 9.79
C GLY A 583 -28.74 13.28 10.26
N GLU A 584 -28.92 13.07 11.57
CA GLU A 584 -30.07 12.35 12.12
C GLU A 584 -30.84 13.21 13.13
N GLU A 585 -31.70 14.10 12.64
CA GLU A 585 -32.86 14.55 13.40
C GLU A 585 -34.10 13.77 12.96
N PRO A 586 -34.78 13.10 13.90
CA PRO A 586 -36.23 13.03 13.89
C PRO A 586 -36.80 13.64 15.18
N ASP A 587 -37.70 14.60 14.98
CA ASP A 587 -38.84 15.03 15.81
C ASP A 587 -38.72 15.07 17.35
N ASP A 588 -38.82 16.30 17.87
CA ASP A 588 -39.43 16.74 19.14
C ASP A 588 -39.67 15.69 20.24
N GLU A 589 -38.82 15.70 21.28
CA GLU A 589 -39.24 15.84 22.69
C GLU A 589 -38.00 16.05 23.60
N PRO A 590 -38.02 16.98 24.58
CA PRO A 590 -36.88 17.19 25.47
C PRO A 590 -36.76 16.04 26.47
N VAL A 591 -35.74 15.21 26.30
CA VAL A 591 -35.36 14.18 27.29
C VAL A 591 -34.83 14.88 28.54
N GLU A 592 -35.61 14.86 29.63
CA GLU A 592 -35.13 15.24 30.96
C GLU A 592 -34.05 14.24 31.43
N LEU A 593 -32.82 14.73 31.57
CA LEU A 593 -31.74 13.98 32.22
C LEU A 593 -32.05 13.82 33.73
N PRO A 594 -31.99 12.61 34.30
CA PRO A 594 -32.12 12.44 35.73
C PRO A 594 -30.94 13.09 36.46
N SER A 595 -31.27 14.08 37.29
CA SER A 595 -30.34 14.73 38.20
C SER A 595 -29.92 13.77 39.33
N ARG A 596 -28.81 13.05 39.12
CA ARG A 596 -27.90 12.54 40.16
C ARG A 596 -26.78 11.71 39.52
N ILE A 597 -25.67 12.37 39.19
CA ILE A 597 -24.38 11.70 39.09
C ILE A 597 -23.84 11.63 40.53
N LEU A 598 -23.73 10.42 41.06
CA LEU A 598 -22.98 10.15 42.29
C LEU A 598 -21.50 10.04 41.89
N ASP A 599 -20.69 10.96 42.39
CA ASP A 599 -19.24 10.91 42.38
C ASP A 599 -18.75 9.59 42.98
N GLY A 600 -17.79 8.96 42.31
CA GLY A 600 -17.15 7.75 42.82
C GLY A 600 -15.96 7.32 41.97
N GLY A 601 -14.85 8.04 42.10
CA GLY A 601 -13.52 7.42 41.97
C GLY A 601 -13.23 6.50 43.18
N PRO A 602 -12.08 5.81 43.22
CA PRO A 602 -10.86 6.01 42.44
C PRO A 602 -10.74 5.14 41.17
#